data_AF-A0A970NCT9-F1
#
_entry.id   AF-A0A970NCT9-F1
#
_cell.length_a   1.000
_cell.length_b   1.000
_cell.length_c   1.000
_cell.angle_alpha   90.00
_cell.angle_beta   90.00
_cell.angle_gamma   90.00
#
_symmetry.space_group_name_H-M   'P 1'
#
loop_
_entity.id
_entity.type
_entity.pdbx_description
1 polymer ?
#
loop_
_entity_poly.entity_id
_entity_poly.type
_entity_poly.pdbx_seq_one_letter_code
_entity_poly.pdbx_strand_id
1 'polypeptide(L)'
;MKKSGILLLSIGLIVLFVTASILWEGKTPVSNGSTGTSTGDSASNSAPTNPADLHNPDPGEDISCTALGMVPNSAGAGQRNTTLLHQAVREGKRILVDGVYYLDDSDQGSVSKATMDLTGITPNAEFRLENSRPLFDIADKVNIYVSRIKFSQVGTDPRLIMEIASDCLSDRMVFESNTFSGWIRLLEYDGETRLHPATHSFGISELYFIHNTVENAGVSFIRLDDVPCAKIVLEDNTVNNFDYTFFTSGITNDTPYISEMYEAKKSLVARNNRVTCDDDWWGEPTNNDYYCFVLFEGIDCIYEGNHIEGMKFYSGSGSGAALYDSYLSCENLTYRGNTWKNNLNFNPDKQYNTLLKSKGGPNDAVPQRTAYVAGGSHDVKRYYENNTYITEYSYISMCSAQLATRFLQGSGDRLAQDLGSSWVEFISLTTNCSQYRIINNRFEIHDLRLPDSCLPVAEMEIAGNTFVCERIGGALLYFHVLDEADYTDKVHVIRDNHIYSRNGLLTNPFYLVRQKDHGVSGDNRYGTTVIENNVIDLPWRYLIYQINALRVVVTGNSVNMVANRSWSEHPGVSRDSHIADLTYRNNIFE
;
A
#
# COMPACT_ATOMS: atom_id res chain seq x y z
N MET A 1 -59.35 18.32 49.58
CA MET A 1 -59.18 18.62 51.01
C MET A 1 -57.84 19.34 51.23
N LYS A 2 -57.64 19.93 52.42
CA LYS A 2 -56.44 20.59 52.99
C LYS A 2 -55.09 20.19 52.33
N LYS A 3 -54.25 21.15 51.87
CA LYS A 3 -53.24 21.96 52.63
C LYS A 3 -52.09 21.11 53.21
N SER A 4 -50.81 21.48 53.21
CA SER A 4 -49.98 22.63 52.72
C SER A 4 -48.49 22.18 52.84
N GLY A 5 -47.44 22.83 52.32
CA GLY A 5 -47.22 24.05 51.53
C GLY A 5 -45.87 24.73 51.91
N ILE A 6 -45.48 25.82 51.22
CA ILE A 6 -44.60 26.92 51.71
C ILE A 6 -43.08 26.62 51.89
N LEU A 7 -42.10 27.50 51.58
CA LEU A 7 -41.98 28.73 50.76
C LEU A 7 -40.50 29.24 50.76
N LEU A 8 -40.02 29.97 49.71
CA LEU A 8 -38.97 31.05 49.58
C LEU A 8 -37.78 31.18 50.60
N LEU A 9 -36.62 31.85 50.41
CA LEU A 9 -36.02 32.95 49.59
C LEU A 9 -34.44 32.78 49.74
N SER A 10 -33.42 33.47 49.19
CA SER A 10 -33.21 34.77 48.49
C SER A 10 -31.94 34.78 47.58
N ILE A 11 -31.80 35.81 46.73
CA ILE A 11 -30.67 36.79 46.53
C ILE A 11 -29.23 36.35 46.94
N GLY A 12 -28.14 36.64 46.20
CA GLY A 12 -27.94 37.40 44.95
C GLY A 12 -26.48 37.93 44.76
N LEU A 13 -26.24 38.76 43.72
CA LEU A 13 -24.94 39.28 43.19
C LEU A 13 -24.02 38.20 42.53
N ILE A 14 -23.38 38.35 41.35
CA ILE A 14 -23.05 39.44 40.38
C ILE A 14 -21.73 40.21 40.64
N VAL A 15 -21.01 40.51 39.53
CA VAL A 15 -19.67 41.14 39.34
C VAL A 15 -18.52 40.10 39.34
N LEU A 16 -17.86 39.71 38.24
CA LEU A 16 -17.50 40.29 36.90
C LEU A 16 -16.20 41.14 36.94
N PHE A 17 -15.52 41.23 35.79
CA PHE A 17 -14.18 41.82 35.48
C PHE A 17 -12.94 40.91 35.66
N VAL A 18 -11.89 40.95 34.82
CA VAL A 18 -11.78 41.19 33.34
C VAL A 18 -10.35 40.85 32.84
N THR A 19 -10.21 40.59 31.54
CA THR A 19 -8.99 40.43 30.68
C THR A 19 -7.57 40.64 31.26
N ALA A 20 -6.60 39.84 30.81
CA ALA A 20 -5.59 40.28 29.83
C ALA A 20 -4.65 39.13 29.38
N SER A 21 -4.18 39.20 28.13
CA SER A 21 -3.43 38.15 27.42
C SER A 21 -1.90 38.40 27.39
N ILE A 22 -1.17 37.45 26.80
CA ILE A 22 0.22 37.56 26.27
C ILE A 22 1.35 37.45 27.31
N LEU A 23 2.00 36.29 27.36
CA LEU A 23 3.36 36.16 26.79
C LEU A 23 3.66 34.71 26.40
N TRP A 24 4.50 34.53 25.39
CA TRP A 24 4.85 33.26 24.76
C TRP A 24 6.36 33.05 24.87
N GLU A 25 6.79 32.02 25.59
CA GLU A 25 8.15 31.47 25.47
C GLU A 25 8.12 29.99 25.88
N GLY A 26 8.85 29.15 25.16
CA GLY A 26 8.60 27.71 25.14
C GLY A 26 9.49 26.85 26.04
N LYS A 27 8.97 25.66 26.38
CA LYS A 27 9.76 24.42 26.51
C LYS A 27 8.86 23.21 26.31
N THR A 28 9.47 22.11 25.87
CA THR A 28 8.79 20.86 25.52
C THR A 28 8.22 20.13 26.75
N PRO A 29 7.22 19.26 26.58
CA PRO A 29 6.53 18.62 27.71
C PRO A 29 7.41 17.53 28.35
N VAL A 30 7.49 17.52 29.68
CA VAL A 30 7.88 16.32 30.42
C VAL A 30 6.62 15.47 30.58
N SER A 31 6.66 14.23 30.11
CA SER A 31 5.58 13.27 30.27
C SER A 31 5.42 12.85 31.74
N ASN A 32 4.18 12.87 32.23
CA ASN A 32 3.76 12.14 33.43
C ASN A 32 2.42 11.48 33.09
N GLY A 33 2.37 10.15 33.16
CA GLY A 33 1.20 9.37 32.77
C GLY A 33 0.07 9.45 33.80
N SER A 34 -1.16 9.20 33.33
CA SER A 34 -2.28 8.82 34.19
C SER A 34 -2.96 7.60 33.59
N THR A 35 -3.24 6.61 34.43
CA THR A 35 -3.77 5.29 34.03
C THR A 35 -5.23 5.36 33.58
N GLY A 36 -5.53 4.84 32.39
CA GLY A 36 -6.89 4.58 31.92
C GLY A 36 -6.96 3.20 31.27
N THR A 37 -7.85 2.33 31.75
CA THR A 37 -7.94 0.93 31.32
C THR A 37 -8.89 0.75 30.14
N SER A 38 -8.38 0.21 29.04
CA SER A 38 -9.15 -0.52 28.03
C SER A 38 -8.34 -1.71 27.51
N THR A 39 -9.01 -2.76 27.06
CA THR A 39 -8.40 -4.03 26.66
C THR A 39 -8.02 -4.05 25.19
N GLY A 40 -6.81 -4.53 24.89
CA GLY A 40 -6.32 -4.79 23.55
C GLY A 40 -4.83 -5.05 23.60
N ASP A 41 -4.42 -6.32 23.54
CA ASP A 41 -3.01 -6.71 23.56
C ASP A 41 -2.36 -6.35 22.20
N SER A 42 -1.80 -5.15 22.13
CA SER A 42 -0.95 -4.73 21.01
C SER A 42 0.38 -5.47 21.06
N ALA A 43 0.40 -6.69 20.52
CA ALA A 43 1.62 -7.41 20.19
C ALA A 43 2.55 -6.51 19.34
N SER A 44 3.86 -6.61 19.57
CA SER A 44 4.84 -5.76 18.90
C SER A 44 5.01 -6.17 17.43
N ASN A 45 4.29 -5.50 16.52
CA ASN A 45 4.30 -5.74 15.07
C ASN A 45 5.55 -5.16 14.36
N SER A 46 6.71 -5.25 15.01
CA SER A 46 8.04 -5.11 14.40
C SER A 46 8.62 -6.50 14.08
N ALA A 47 9.76 -6.55 13.40
CA ALA A 47 10.70 -7.65 13.58
C ALA A 47 11.24 -7.70 15.03
N PRO A 48 11.80 -8.83 15.49
CA PRO A 48 12.68 -8.86 16.67
C PRO A 48 13.86 -7.91 16.44
N THR A 49 14.08 -6.95 17.32
CA THR A 49 15.09 -5.87 17.15
C THR A 49 16.54 -6.33 17.41
N ASN A 50 16.77 -7.64 17.46
CA ASN A 50 18.01 -8.27 17.88
C ASN A 50 18.24 -9.50 16.97
N PRO A 51 19.22 -9.47 16.04
CA PRO A 51 19.39 -10.53 15.03
C PRO A 51 19.60 -11.94 15.60
N ALA A 52 20.04 -12.07 16.85
CA ALA A 52 20.15 -13.35 17.55
C ALA A 52 18.79 -14.05 17.77
N ASP A 53 17.69 -13.30 17.83
CA ASP A 53 16.33 -13.87 18.00
C ASP A 53 15.73 -14.33 16.65
N LEU A 54 16.29 -13.86 15.53
CA LEU A 54 16.00 -14.38 14.19
C LEU A 54 16.86 -15.63 13.87
N HIS A 55 18.15 -15.59 14.21
CA HIS A 55 19.11 -16.67 13.96
C HIS A 55 19.37 -17.53 15.20
N ASN A 56 18.35 -18.29 15.65
CA ASN A 56 18.50 -19.34 16.66
C ASN A 56 18.00 -20.73 16.20
N PRO A 57 18.50 -21.28 15.06
CA PRO A 57 18.45 -22.72 14.83
C PRO A 57 19.42 -23.46 15.78
N ASP A 58 19.28 -24.78 15.87
CA ASP A 58 20.30 -25.70 16.40
C ASP A 58 20.93 -26.43 15.19
N PRO A 59 21.87 -25.79 14.45
CA PRO A 59 22.39 -26.33 13.20
C PRO A 59 23.37 -27.47 13.45
N GLY A 60 23.60 -28.28 12.40
CA GLY A 60 24.73 -29.19 12.37
C GLY A 60 26.08 -28.47 12.27
N GLU A 61 27.15 -29.26 12.16
CA GLU A 61 28.54 -28.81 12.09
C GLU A 61 28.77 -27.60 11.16
N ASP A 62 29.32 -26.51 11.71
CA ASP A 62 29.81 -25.33 10.97
C ASP A 62 30.93 -25.76 10.00
N ILE A 63 30.79 -25.48 8.71
CA ILE A 63 31.82 -25.75 7.70
C ILE A 63 31.92 -24.64 6.66
N SER A 64 33.14 -24.23 6.29
CA SER A 64 33.33 -23.19 5.26
C SER A 64 33.33 -23.77 3.85
N CYS A 65 33.03 -22.93 2.85
CA CYS A 65 33.10 -23.33 1.44
C CYS A 65 34.52 -23.82 1.04
N THR A 66 35.59 -23.19 1.53
CA THR A 66 36.96 -23.71 1.35
C THR A 66 37.14 -25.08 2.01
N ALA A 67 36.61 -25.27 3.22
CA ALA A 67 36.72 -26.53 3.96
C ALA A 67 35.92 -27.69 3.34
N LEU A 68 34.79 -27.39 2.67
CA LEU A 68 34.08 -28.33 1.78
C LEU A 68 34.88 -28.74 0.53
N GLY A 69 35.97 -28.04 0.23
CA GLY A 69 36.74 -28.24 -1.00
C GLY A 69 36.07 -27.66 -2.24
N MET A 70 35.24 -26.62 -2.08
CA MET A 70 34.79 -25.78 -3.19
C MET A 70 35.98 -24.96 -3.73
N VAL A 71 35.97 -24.64 -5.03
CA VAL A 71 37.07 -23.91 -5.68
C VAL A 71 36.62 -22.45 -5.90
N PRO A 72 37.24 -21.48 -5.21
CA PRO A 72 36.87 -20.08 -5.35
C PRO A 72 37.33 -19.49 -6.69
N ASN A 73 36.61 -18.47 -7.17
CA ASN A 73 36.89 -17.71 -8.40
C ASN A 73 37.03 -18.56 -9.68
N SER A 74 36.38 -19.73 -9.76
CA SER A 74 36.47 -20.62 -10.93
C SER A 74 35.09 -21.06 -11.45
N ALA A 75 34.65 -20.47 -12.56
CA ALA A 75 33.43 -20.89 -13.29
C ALA A 75 33.49 -22.36 -13.73
N GLY A 76 34.66 -22.83 -14.18
CA GLY A 76 34.91 -24.24 -14.49
C GLY A 76 34.83 -25.21 -13.31
N ALA A 77 34.50 -24.72 -12.10
CA ALA A 77 34.18 -25.53 -10.93
C ALA A 77 32.71 -25.41 -10.48
N GLY A 78 31.86 -24.66 -11.19
CA GLY A 78 30.47 -24.36 -10.82
C GLY A 78 29.67 -25.58 -10.38
N GLN A 79 29.48 -26.56 -11.26
CA GLN A 79 28.74 -27.79 -10.98
C GLN A 79 29.31 -28.56 -9.78
N ARG A 80 30.63 -28.57 -9.59
CA ARG A 80 31.28 -29.19 -8.42
C ARG A 80 30.98 -28.42 -7.14
N ASN A 81 31.07 -27.09 -7.17
CA ASN A 81 30.80 -26.22 -6.04
C ASN A 81 29.34 -26.39 -5.57
N THR A 82 28.38 -26.33 -6.51
CA THR A 82 26.96 -26.59 -6.26
C THR A 82 26.74 -27.98 -5.65
N THR A 83 27.36 -29.03 -6.22
CA THR A 83 27.20 -30.40 -5.74
C THR A 83 27.69 -30.57 -4.29
N LEU A 84 28.83 -29.95 -3.93
CA LEU A 84 29.35 -29.95 -2.55
C LEU A 84 28.44 -29.17 -1.59
N LEU A 85 27.94 -28.01 -2.01
CA LEU A 85 26.99 -27.19 -1.26
C LEU A 85 25.69 -27.96 -0.98
N HIS A 86 25.11 -28.60 -1.99
CA HIS A 86 23.85 -29.36 -1.88
C HIS A 86 24.01 -30.59 -1.00
N GLN A 87 25.18 -31.25 -1.03
CA GLN A 87 25.47 -32.32 -0.07
C GLN A 87 25.50 -31.78 1.36
N ALA A 88 26.27 -30.71 1.63
CA ALA A 88 26.43 -30.16 2.97
C ALA A 88 25.11 -29.64 3.58
N VAL A 89 24.28 -28.96 2.79
CA VAL A 89 22.95 -28.49 3.22
C VAL A 89 22.02 -29.66 3.59
N ARG A 90 22.01 -30.75 2.80
CA ARG A 90 21.20 -31.95 3.11
C ARG A 90 21.79 -32.82 4.23
N GLU A 91 23.08 -32.65 4.55
CA GLU A 91 23.70 -33.15 5.79
C GLU A 91 23.34 -32.29 7.02
N GLY A 92 22.59 -31.19 6.86
CA GLY A 92 22.15 -30.30 7.94
C GLY A 92 23.26 -29.38 8.46
N LYS A 93 24.36 -29.22 7.72
CA LYS A 93 25.51 -28.40 8.10
C LYS A 93 25.26 -26.92 7.85
N ARG A 94 25.85 -26.09 8.71
CA ARG A 94 25.86 -24.63 8.54
C ARG A 94 27.03 -24.22 7.65
N ILE A 95 26.72 -23.47 6.59
CA ILE A 95 27.67 -23.17 5.52
C ILE A 95 28.22 -21.76 5.68
N LEU A 96 29.52 -21.66 5.91
CA LEU A 96 30.22 -20.39 6.08
C LEU A 96 30.86 -19.96 4.74
N VAL A 97 30.24 -18.99 4.07
CA VAL A 97 30.69 -18.48 2.77
C VAL A 97 31.87 -17.54 3.01
N ASP A 98 33.06 -18.01 2.63
CA ASP A 98 34.36 -17.41 2.96
C ASP A 98 35.04 -16.72 1.76
N GLY A 99 34.37 -16.66 0.61
CA GLY A 99 34.87 -16.01 -0.60
C GLY A 99 33.89 -16.08 -1.77
N VAL A 100 34.42 -15.91 -2.98
CA VAL A 100 33.65 -15.88 -4.23
C VAL A 100 33.60 -17.26 -4.86
N TYR A 101 32.42 -17.84 -5.02
CA TYR A 101 32.19 -19.15 -5.64
C TYR A 101 31.19 -19.06 -6.78
N TYR A 102 31.54 -19.69 -7.90
CA TYR A 102 30.58 -19.93 -8.99
C TYR A 102 29.72 -21.14 -8.64
N LEU A 103 28.42 -21.05 -8.92
CA LEU A 103 27.41 -22.09 -8.76
C LEU A 103 26.65 -22.24 -10.08
N ASP A 104 26.59 -23.47 -10.57
CA ASP A 104 25.98 -23.91 -11.83
C ASP A 104 25.00 -25.07 -11.53
N ASP A 105 24.29 -25.60 -12.52
CA ASP A 105 23.31 -26.68 -12.34
C ASP A 105 23.93 -27.96 -11.74
N SER A 106 23.14 -28.69 -10.93
CA SER A 106 23.55 -29.93 -10.28
C SER A 106 22.41 -30.96 -10.26
N ASP A 107 22.71 -32.21 -10.58
CA ASP A 107 21.73 -33.33 -10.59
C ASP A 107 21.39 -33.85 -9.17
N GLN A 108 21.33 -32.95 -8.19
CA GLN A 108 21.17 -33.28 -6.77
C GLN A 108 19.75 -32.99 -6.29
N GLY A 109 18.99 -34.04 -6.00
CA GLY A 109 17.59 -33.95 -5.57
C GLY A 109 17.35 -33.16 -4.27
N SER A 110 16.10 -32.75 -4.12
CA SER A 110 15.57 -31.69 -3.25
C SER A 110 15.94 -31.75 -1.76
N VAL A 111 15.89 -30.58 -1.11
CA VAL A 111 16.08 -30.41 0.34
C VAL A 111 14.77 -30.66 1.08
N SER A 112 14.80 -31.45 2.16
CA SER A 112 13.65 -31.72 3.03
C SER A 112 14.10 -32.05 4.45
N LYS A 113 13.28 -31.69 5.46
CA LYS A 113 13.48 -32.02 6.89
C LYS A 113 14.85 -31.58 7.40
N ALA A 114 15.26 -30.38 7.01
CA ALA A 114 16.57 -29.81 7.23
C ALA A 114 16.48 -28.34 7.66
N THR A 115 17.56 -27.81 8.21
CA THR A 115 17.77 -26.36 8.31
C THR A 115 18.86 -25.98 7.31
N MET A 116 18.56 -25.04 6.43
CA MET A 116 19.55 -24.44 5.53
C MET A 116 20.06 -23.15 6.18
N ASP A 117 21.28 -23.16 6.71
CA ASP A 117 21.97 -21.94 7.17
C ASP A 117 23.16 -21.64 6.25
N LEU A 118 23.06 -20.52 5.53
CA LEU A 118 24.10 -19.98 4.66
C LEU A 118 24.51 -18.60 5.21
N THR A 119 25.69 -18.50 5.81
CA THR A 119 26.18 -17.26 6.43
C THR A 119 27.46 -16.78 5.76
N GLY A 120 27.47 -15.55 5.23
CA GLY A 120 28.66 -14.87 4.73
C GLY A 120 29.58 -14.43 5.88
N ILE A 121 30.84 -14.90 5.86
CA ILE A 121 31.83 -14.61 6.92
C ILE A 121 33.00 -13.72 6.45
N THR A 122 33.03 -13.32 5.19
CA THR A 122 34.02 -12.36 4.64
C THR A 122 33.34 -11.23 3.86
N PRO A 123 33.97 -10.04 3.73
CA PRO A 123 33.43 -8.93 2.93
C PRO A 123 33.28 -9.21 1.42
N ASN A 124 33.74 -10.38 0.96
CA ASN A 124 33.65 -10.85 -0.42
C ASN A 124 32.98 -12.24 -0.51
N ALA A 125 32.12 -12.58 0.45
CA ALA A 125 31.24 -13.74 0.41
C ALA A 125 30.24 -13.59 -0.74
N GLU A 126 30.47 -14.30 -1.85
CA GLU A 126 29.70 -14.13 -3.09
C GLU A 126 29.39 -15.49 -3.73
N PHE A 127 28.13 -15.71 -4.08
CA PHE A 127 27.70 -16.75 -5.01
C PHE A 127 27.41 -16.13 -6.39
N ARG A 128 28.10 -16.64 -7.41
CA ARG A 128 27.92 -16.25 -8.81
C ARG A 128 27.09 -17.31 -9.52
N LEU A 129 25.92 -16.89 -10.01
CA LEU A 129 24.84 -17.76 -10.44
C LEU A 129 24.90 -17.96 -11.96
N GLU A 130 25.34 -19.15 -12.37
CA GLU A 130 25.36 -19.65 -13.76
C GLU A 130 24.20 -20.64 -14.03
N ASN A 131 23.51 -21.11 -12.97
CA ASN A 131 22.44 -22.11 -13.02
C ASN A 131 21.26 -21.75 -13.96
N SER A 132 20.75 -22.75 -14.70
CA SER A 132 19.56 -22.63 -15.55
C SER A 132 18.28 -23.15 -14.90
N ARG A 133 18.40 -23.87 -13.78
CA ARG A 133 17.33 -24.40 -12.92
C ARG A 133 17.29 -23.67 -11.57
N PRO A 134 16.31 -23.91 -10.67
CA PRO A 134 16.44 -23.47 -9.29
C PRO A 134 17.76 -23.94 -8.69
N LEU A 135 18.43 -23.08 -7.92
CA LEU A 135 19.61 -23.51 -7.16
C LEU A 135 19.20 -24.49 -6.06
N PHE A 136 18.06 -24.30 -5.40
CA PHE A 136 17.55 -25.24 -4.39
C PHE A 136 16.08 -25.57 -4.60
N ASP A 137 15.78 -26.83 -4.89
CA ASP A 137 14.43 -27.39 -4.79
C ASP A 137 14.12 -27.68 -3.30
N ILE A 138 13.06 -27.09 -2.76
CA ILE A 138 12.66 -27.22 -1.35
C ILE A 138 11.35 -28.00 -1.24
N ALA A 139 11.37 -29.21 -0.65
CA ALA A 139 10.24 -30.14 -0.74
C ALA A 139 9.29 -30.17 0.47
N ASP A 140 9.78 -30.32 1.70
CA ASP A 140 8.95 -30.34 2.92
C ASP A 140 9.81 -30.07 4.17
N LYS A 141 9.31 -29.24 5.09
CA LYS A 141 9.90 -28.98 6.43
C LYS A 141 11.34 -28.54 6.36
N VAL A 142 11.56 -27.45 5.63
CA VAL A 142 12.85 -26.76 5.57
C VAL A 142 12.70 -25.37 6.16
N ASN A 143 13.53 -25.07 7.17
CA ASN A 143 13.68 -23.71 7.68
C ASN A 143 14.96 -23.11 7.08
N ILE A 144 14.89 -21.85 6.65
CA ILE A 144 15.88 -21.22 5.78
C ILE A 144 16.44 -19.97 6.46
N TYR A 145 17.77 -19.87 6.51
CA TYR A 145 18.50 -18.75 7.11
C TYR A 145 19.66 -18.39 6.17
N VAL A 146 19.52 -17.28 5.44
CA VAL A 146 20.53 -16.81 4.49
C VAL A 146 20.94 -15.40 4.89
N SER A 147 22.22 -15.18 5.22
CA SER A 147 22.69 -13.87 5.65
C SER A 147 24.04 -13.47 5.08
N ARG A 148 24.19 -12.16 4.81
CA ARG A 148 25.47 -11.51 4.47
C ARG A 148 26.18 -12.05 3.23
N ILE A 149 25.45 -12.64 2.29
CA ILE A 149 25.98 -13.16 1.03
C ILE A 149 25.59 -12.22 -0.13
N LYS A 150 26.52 -11.98 -1.05
CA LYS A 150 26.18 -11.42 -2.37
C LYS A 150 25.80 -12.55 -3.33
N PHE A 151 24.67 -12.40 -4.01
CA PHE A 151 24.25 -13.20 -5.15
C PHE A 151 24.38 -12.34 -6.42
N SER A 152 25.19 -12.78 -7.37
CA SER A 152 25.41 -12.07 -8.64
C SER A 152 24.98 -12.96 -9.81
N GLN A 153 24.12 -12.46 -10.71
CA GLN A 153 23.86 -13.11 -12.00
C GLN A 153 25.15 -13.21 -12.83
N VAL A 154 25.34 -14.34 -13.51
CA VAL A 154 26.31 -14.48 -14.61
C VAL A 154 25.55 -14.75 -15.90
N GLY A 155 25.94 -14.07 -16.99
CA GLY A 155 25.21 -14.10 -18.26
C GLY A 155 23.99 -13.16 -18.25
N THR A 156 23.03 -13.43 -19.12
CA THR A 156 21.82 -12.61 -19.32
C THR A 156 20.52 -13.28 -18.89
N ASP A 157 20.51 -14.60 -18.76
CA ASP A 157 19.30 -15.36 -18.45
C ASP A 157 18.94 -15.27 -16.96
N PRO A 158 17.65 -15.22 -16.57
CA PRO A 158 17.25 -15.17 -15.17
C PRO A 158 17.80 -16.33 -14.33
N ARG A 159 18.10 -16.06 -13.06
CA ARG A 159 18.59 -17.06 -12.09
C ARG A 159 17.59 -17.21 -10.95
N LEU A 160 17.13 -18.44 -10.71
CA LEU A 160 16.24 -18.78 -9.60
C LEU A 160 17.05 -19.39 -8.45
N ILE A 161 16.90 -18.87 -7.23
CA ILE A 161 17.63 -19.37 -6.06
C ILE A 161 16.86 -20.49 -5.35
N MET A 162 15.55 -20.32 -5.10
CA MET A 162 14.72 -21.34 -4.44
C MET A 162 13.38 -21.54 -5.15
N GLU A 163 13.07 -22.78 -5.51
CA GLU A 163 11.72 -23.22 -5.87
C GLU A 163 11.16 -24.07 -4.73
N ILE A 164 9.95 -23.76 -4.26
CA ILE A 164 9.28 -24.46 -3.17
C ILE A 164 8.18 -25.36 -3.74
N ALA A 165 8.18 -26.62 -3.33
CA ALA A 165 7.13 -27.57 -3.70
C ALA A 165 5.75 -27.10 -3.16
N SER A 166 4.70 -27.31 -3.96
CA SER A 166 3.41 -26.67 -3.72
C SER A 166 2.70 -27.11 -2.43
N ASP A 167 3.02 -28.29 -1.89
CA ASP A 167 2.53 -28.84 -0.61
C ASP A 167 3.54 -28.74 0.55
N CYS A 168 4.66 -28.05 0.37
CA CYS A 168 5.69 -27.85 1.39
C CYS A 168 5.16 -27.08 2.61
N LEU A 169 5.58 -27.47 3.83
CA LEU A 169 5.45 -26.64 5.03
C LEU A 169 6.82 -26.11 5.47
N SER A 170 6.90 -24.81 5.77
CA SER A 170 8.05 -24.17 6.42
C SER A 170 7.58 -23.39 7.65
N ASP A 171 8.33 -23.47 8.76
CA ASP A 171 8.05 -22.66 9.94
C ASP A 171 8.62 -21.25 9.78
N ARG A 172 9.85 -21.14 9.25
CA ARG A 172 10.56 -19.86 9.11
C ARG A 172 11.54 -19.81 7.95
N MET A 173 11.48 -18.71 7.20
CA MET A 173 12.50 -18.27 6.24
C MET A 173 13.03 -16.88 6.60
N VAL A 174 14.35 -16.71 6.66
CA VAL A 174 15.04 -15.46 7.00
C VAL A 174 16.10 -15.15 5.94
N PHE A 175 16.04 -13.94 5.39
CA PHE A 175 17.01 -13.36 4.48
C PHE A 175 17.46 -12.01 5.05
N GLU A 176 18.65 -11.97 5.67
CA GLU A 176 19.18 -10.76 6.34
C GLU A 176 20.47 -10.22 5.70
N SER A 177 20.52 -8.92 5.39
CA SER A 177 21.75 -8.22 4.97
C SER A 177 22.45 -8.81 3.73
N ASN A 178 21.69 -9.43 2.82
CA ASN A 178 22.22 -9.96 1.56
C ASN A 178 22.23 -8.89 0.46
N THR A 179 22.92 -9.15 -0.63
CA THR A 179 22.89 -8.32 -1.85
C THR A 179 22.57 -9.18 -3.06
N PHE A 180 21.58 -8.80 -3.87
CA PHE A 180 21.18 -9.50 -5.08
C PHE A 180 21.37 -8.58 -6.28
N SER A 181 22.10 -9.01 -7.30
CA SER A 181 22.55 -8.15 -8.41
C SER A 181 22.37 -8.83 -9.76
N GLY A 182 21.50 -8.25 -10.61
CA GLY A 182 21.05 -8.82 -11.88
C GLY A 182 19.68 -9.49 -11.81
N TRP A 183 19.27 -10.15 -12.90
CA TRP A 183 17.97 -10.80 -13.06
C TRP A 183 17.86 -12.06 -12.19
N ILE A 184 17.58 -11.86 -10.91
CA ILE A 184 17.47 -12.92 -9.90
C ILE A 184 16.02 -13.00 -9.42
N ARG A 185 15.48 -14.22 -9.32
CA ARG A 185 14.33 -14.56 -8.48
C ARG A 185 14.85 -15.28 -7.25
N LEU A 186 14.62 -14.72 -6.06
CA LEU A 186 15.04 -15.33 -4.81
C LEU A 186 14.19 -16.56 -4.50
N LEU A 187 12.86 -16.40 -4.58
CA LEU A 187 11.91 -17.36 -4.05
C LEU A 187 10.70 -17.49 -4.98
N GLU A 188 10.39 -18.70 -5.41
CA GLU A 188 9.14 -19.05 -6.07
C GLU A 188 8.42 -20.17 -5.32
N TYR A 189 7.21 -19.86 -4.87
CA TYR A 189 6.23 -20.82 -4.37
C TYR A 189 4.91 -20.48 -5.07
N ASP A 190 4.49 -21.36 -5.99
CA ASP A 190 3.16 -21.36 -6.60
C ASP A 190 2.29 -22.38 -5.85
N GLY A 191 1.27 -21.90 -5.12
CA GLY A 191 0.45 -22.73 -4.25
C GLY A 191 -0.42 -23.73 -5.02
N GLU A 192 -0.58 -24.95 -4.49
CA GLU A 192 -1.57 -25.87 -5.04
C GLU A 192 -2.98 -25.40 -4.64
N THR A 193 -3.61 -24.63 -5.54
CA THR A 193 -4.95 -24.05 -5.39
C THR A 193 -6.06 -25.04 -5.03
N ARG A 194 -5.83 -26.36 -5.19
CA ARG A 194 -6.75 -27.44 -4.78
C ARG A 194 -6.54 -27.92 -3.34
N LEU A 195 -5.54 -27.43 -2.60
CA LEU A 195 -5.38 -27.70 -1.16
C LEU A 195 -6.23 -26.74 -0.34
N HIS A 196 -6.99 -27.29 0.60
CA HIS A 196 -7.80 -26.51 1.53
C HIS A 196 -7.00 -26.18 2.80
N PRO A 197 -6.62 -24.91 3.06
CA PRO A 197 -5.63 -24.55 4.09
C PRO A 197 -6.09 -24.79 5.53
N ALA A 198 -7.40 -24.95 5.78
CA ALA A 198 -7.91 -25.36 7.10
C ALA A 198 -7.77 -26.87 7.39
N THR A 199 -7.34 -27.68 6.41
CA THR A 199 -7.26 -29.15 6.52
C THR A 199 -5.95 -29.75 6.01
N HIS A 200 -5.15 -29.00 5.25
CA HIS A 200 -3.84 -29.40 4.75
C HIS A 200 -2.78 -28.47 5.34
N SER A 201 -1.67 -29.02 5.84
CA SER A 201 -0.60 -28.24 6.46
C SER A 201 0.52 -27.97 5.46
N PHE A 202 0.44 -26.83 4.79
CA PHE A 202 1.40 -26.32 3.80
C PHE A 202 1.55 -24.79 3.96
N GLY A 203 2.53 -24.19 3.28
CA GLY A 203 2.82 -22.77 3.32
C GLY A 203 4.03 -22.38 4.18
N ILE A 204 4.18 -21.09 4.47
CA ILE A 204 5.32 -20.52 5.20
C ILE A 204 4.79 -19.76 6.42
N SER A 205 5.02 -20.26 7.64
CA SER A 205 4.48 -19.58 8.82
C SER A 205 5.06 -18.18 8.99
N GLU A 206 6.38 -18.02 8.91
CA GLU A 206 7.05 -16.71 8.96
C GLU A 206 8.08 -16.50 7.84
N LEU A 207 7.99 -15.38 7.11
CA LEU A 207 9.02 -14.90 6.18
C LEU A 207 9.57 -13.54 6.64
N TYR A 208 10.90 -13.42 6.68
CA TYR A 208 11.61 -12.17 6.95
C TYR A 208 12.60 -11.87 5.82
N PHE A 209 12.45 -10.72 5.16
CA PHE A 209 13.39 -10.15 4.20
C PHE A 209 13.79 -8.77 4.73
N ILE A 210 14.95 -8.68 5.38
CA ILE A 210 15.36 -7.50 6.17
C ILE A 210 16.77 -7.03 5.82
N HIS A 211 16.98 -5.71 5.73
CA HIS A 211 18.28 -5.07 5.46
C HIS A 211 18.96 -5.49 4.13
N ASN A 212 18.23 -6.07 3.17
CA ASN A 212 18.83 -6.54 1.91
C ASN A 212 18.93 -5.41 0.88
N THR A 213 19.86 -5.57 -0.06
CA THR A 213 19.95 -4.76 -1.28
C THR A 213 19.58 -5.61 -2.50
N VAL A 214 18.73 -5.10 -3.39
CA VAL A 214 18.43 -5.72 -4.70
C VAL A 214 18.71 -4.72 -5.82
N GLU A 215 19.40 -5.15 -6.87
CA GLU A 215 19.83 -4.32 -8.00
C GLU A 215 19.42 -4.98 -9.34
N ASN A 216 18.61 -4.30 -10.14
CA ASN A 216 18.26 -4.66 -11.52
C ASN A 216 17.52 -6.01 -11.64
N ALA A 217 16.46 -6.20 -10.86
CA ALA A 217 15.67 -7.45 -10.85
C ALA A 217 14.68 -7.52 -12.04
N GLY A 218 15.15 -8.05 -13.18
CA GLY A 218 14.35 -8.18 -14.41
C GLY A 218 13.23 -9.26 -14.39
N VAL A 219 12.86 -9.73 -13.21
CA VAL A 219 11.80 -10.72 -12.95
C VAL A 219 11.16 -10.44 -11.59
N SER A 220 9.95 -10.94 -11.34
CA SER A 220 9.38 -10.97 -9.98
C SER A 220 10.35 -11.64 -9.02
N PHE A 221 10.68 -10.98 -7.91
CA PHE A 221 11.82 -11.32 -7.06
C PHE A 221 11.44 -12.33 -5.97
N ILE A 222 10.27 -12.17 -5.34
CA ILE A 222 9.65 -13.13 -4.42
C ILE A 222 8.19 -13.37 -4.84
N ARG A 223 7.81 -14.64 -5.02
CA ARG A 223 6.47 -15.07 -5.41
C ARG A 223 5.91 -16.11 -4.45
N LEU A 224 4.76 -15.82 -3.83
CA LEU A 224 4.06 -16.61 -2.81
C LEU A 224 2.54 -16.65 -3.06
N ASP A 225 2.15 -16.80 -4.32
CA ASP A 225 0.73 -16.80 -4.71
C ASP A 225 0.06 -18.11 -4.25
N ASP A 226 -1.15 -18.02 -3.68
CA ASP A 226 -1.89 -19.16 -3.10
C ASP A 226 -1.17 -19.94 -1.98
N VAL A 227 -0.18 -19.29 -1.33
CA VAL A 227 0.57 -19.81 -0.16
C VAL A 227 -0.01 -19.33 1.19
N PRO A 228 -0.38 -20.20 2.14
CA PRO A 228 -0.70 -19.83 3.51
C PRO A 228 0.49 -19.17 4.23
N CYS A 229 0.27 -18.01 4.87
CA CYS A 229 1.33 -17.25 5.55
C CYS A 229 0.83 -16.58 6.83
N ALA A 230 1.45 -16.85 7.99
CA ALA A 230 1.05 -16.20 9.24
C ALA A 230 1.66 -14.80 9.41
N LYS A 231 2.93 -14.60 9.05
CA LYS A 231 3.59 -13.29 9.05
C LYS A 231 4.63 -13.16 7.92
N ILE A 232 4.56 -12.06 7.18
CA ILE A 232 5.57 -11.66 6.19
C ILE A 232 6.13 -10.30 6.60
N VAL A 233 7.46 -10.16 6.59
CA VAL A 233 8.16 -8.91 6.93
C VAL A 233 9.12 -8.52 5.81
N LEU A 234 8.90 -7.34 5.23
CA LEU A 234 9.80 -6.66 4.31
C LEU A 234 10.25 -5.36 5.02
N GLU A 235 11.41 -5.34 5.67
CA GLU A 235 11.80 -4.24 6.57
C GLU A 235 13.22 -3.71 6.27
N ASP A 236 13.35 -2.37 6.15
CA ASP A 236 14.62 -1.65 5.93
C ASP A 236 15.46 -2.11 4.70
N ASN A 237 14.81 -2.62 3.64
CA ASN A 237 15.51 -3.03 2.40
C ASN A 237 15.71 -1.86 1.41
N THR A 238 16.71 -1.99 0.54
CA THR A 238 16.93 -1.10 -0.62
C THR A 238 16.75 -1.87 -1.92
N VAL A 239 15.92 -1.35 -2.84
CA VAL A 239 15.72 -1.91 -4.19
C VAL A 239 16.00 -0.84 -5.23
N ASN A 240 16.93 -1.11 -6.13
CA ASN A 240 17.21 -0.27 -7.29
C ASN A 240 16.89 -1.06 -8.56
N ASN A 241 15.91 -0.61 -9.35
CA ASN A 241 15.45 -1.22 -10.62
C ASN A 241 14.83 -2.64 -10.51
N PHE A 242 13.61 -2.78 -11.04
CA PHE A 242 12.91 -4.06 -11.20
C PHE A 242 11.83 -3.95 -12.29
N ASP A 243 11.46 -5.08 -12.93
CA ASP A 243 10.60 -5.04 -14.15
C ASP A 243 9.16 -5.52 -13.97
N TYR A 244 8.84 -6.29 -12.92
CA TYR A 244 7.53 -6.90 -12.71
C TYR A 244 7.01 -6.54 -11.30
N THR A 245 6.04 -7.27 -10.74
CA THR A 245 5.78 -7.16 -9.28
C THR A 245 6.97 -7.73 -8.49
N PHE A 246 7.59 -6.93 -7.63
CA PHE A 246 8.79 -7.31 -6.88
C PHE A 246 8.49 -8.40 -5.84
N PHE A 247 7.53 -8.15 -4.96
CA PHE A 247 6.99 -9.13 -4.02
C PHE A 247 5.50 -9.37 -4.31
N THR A 248 5.11 -10.63 -4.49
CA THR A 248 3.70 -11.03 -4.57
C THR A 248 3.33 -12.13 -3.57
N SER A 249 2.17 -11.96 -2.94
CA SER A 249 1.42 -12.97 -2.19
C SER A 249 -0.05 -12.83 -2.55
N GLY A 250 -0.37 -13.12 -3.82
CA GLY A 250 -1.73 -13.08 -4.36
C GLY A 250 -2.55 -14.33 -4.02
N ILE A 251 -3.78 -14.35 -4.52
CA ILE A 251 -4.68 -15.51 -4.51
C ILE A 251 -5.27 -15.64 -5.93
N THR A 252 -5.27 -16.84 -6.50
CA THR A 252 -5.78 -17.05 -7.86
C THR A 252 -7.31 -17.02 -7.87
N ASN A 253 -7.87 -16.24 -8.80
CA ASN A 253 -9.32 -16.11 -9.01
C ASN A 253 -9.99 -17.46 -9.34
N ASP A 254 -11.27 -17.58 -9.00
CA ASP A 254 -12.13 -18.74 -9.31
C ASP A 254 -11.64 -20.11 -8.77
N THR A 255 -10.73 -20.12 -7.79
CA THR A 255 -10.24 -21.34 -7.12
C THR A 255 -11.23 -21.88 -6.07
N PRO A 256 -11.12 -23.16 -5.63
CA PRO A 256 -12.12 -23.75 -4.73
C PRO A 256 -12.14 -23.24 -3.29
N TYR A 257 -11.12 -22.51 -2.82
CA TYR A 257 -10.93 -22.13 -1.41
C TYR A 257 -10.43 -20.68 -1.23
N ILE A 258 -10.87 -19.74 -2.09
CA ILE A 258 -10.37 -18.35 -2.11
C ILE A 258 -10.53 -17.67 -0.74
N SER A 259 -11.71 -17.81 -0.12
CA SER A 259 -12.01 -17.20 1.19
C SER A 259 -11.17 -17.81 2.32
N GLU A 260 -10.92 -19.13 2.28
CA GLU A 260 -10.10 -19.79 3.30
C GLU A 260 -8.59 -19.59 3.08
N MET A 261 -8.15 -19.34 1.84
CA MET A 261 -6.79 -18.89 1.54
C MET A 261 -6.55 -17.45 2.00
N TYR A 262 -7.54 -16.58 1.81
CA TYR A 262 -7.54 -15.22 2.32
C TYR A 262 -7.44 -15.20 3.85
N GLU A 263 -8.24 -16.04 4.52
CA GLU A 263 -8.12 -16.28 5.97
C GLU A 263 -6.77 -16.88 6.38
N ALA A 264 -6.10 -17.66 5.53
CA ALA A 264 -4.81 -18.27 5.84
C ALA A 264 -3.60 -17.33 5.62
N LYS A 265 -3.77 -16.19 4.95
CA LYS A 265 -2.75 -15.14 4.76
C LYS A 265 -2.96 -14.04 5.81
N LYS A 266 -2.40 -14.19 7.01
CA LYS A 266 -2.76 -13.35 8.17
C LYS A 266 -2.13 -11.96 8.19
N SER A 267 -0.82 -11.80 7.97
CA SER A 267 -0.19 -10.47 8.15
C SER A 267 0.97 -10.19 7.21
N LEU A 268 0.98 -8.97 6.64
CA LEU A 268 2.15 -8.36 6.00
C LEU A 268 2.59 -7.08 6.75
N VAL A 269 3.88 -6.98 7.02
CA VAL A 269 4.56 -5.75 7.46
C VAL A 269 5.59 -5.35 6.40
N ALA A 270 5.38 -4.22 5.74
CA ALA A 270 6.32 -3.60 4.81
C ALA A 270 6.74 -2.23 5.35
N ARG A 271 7.94 -2.12 5.93
CA ARG A 271 8.39 -0.91 6.63
C ARG A 271 9.74 -0.39 6.15
N ASN A 272 9.87 0.94 6.03
CA ASN A 272 11.10 1.68 5.72
C ASN A 272 11.81 1.31 4.40
N ASN A 273 11.19 0.54 3.50
CA ASN A 273 11.86 0.09 2.28
C ASN A 273 12.08 1.28 1.34
N ARG A 274 13.28 1.36 0.75
CA ARG A 274 13.63 2.39 -0.23
C ARG A 274 13.75 1.77 -1.62
N VAL A 275 12.77 2.05 -2.46
CA VAL A 275 12.69 1.61 -3.85
C VAL A 275 12.94 2.80 -4.79
N THR A 276 13.81 2.62 -5.77
CA THR A 276 14.08 3.63 -6.80
C THR A 276 14.28 2.93 -8.15
N CYS A 277 13.63 3.43 -9.20
CA CYS A 277 13.95 3.02 -10.57
C CYS A 277 14.63 4.19 -11.30
N ASP A 278 15.81 3.94 -11.87
CA ASP A 278 16.67 4.94 -12.52
C ASP A 278 15.97 5.64 -13.69
N ASP A 279 16.40 6.85 -14.05
CA ASP A 279 15.75 7.69 -15.05
C ASP A 279 15.60 7.03 -16.44
N ASP A 280 16.48 6.10 -16.81
CA ASP A 280 16.42 5.30 -18.04
C ASP A 280 15.79 3.91 -17.88
N TRP A 281 15.50 3.45 -16.65
CA TRP A 281 14.84 2.16 -16.39
C TRP A 281 13.33 2.22 -16.64
N TRP A 282 12.86 1.48 -17.64
CA TRP A 282 11.44 1.23 -17.90
C TRP A 282 11.12 -0.22 -17.55
N GLY A 283 10.10 -0.44 -16.72
CA GLY A 283 9.68 -1.81 -16.38
C GLY A 283 9.11 -2.54 -17.61
N GLU A 284 9.15 -3.87 -17.61
CA GLU A 284 8.63 -4.71 -18.70
C GLU A 284 7.53 -5.71 -18.28
N PRO A 285 6.52 -5.34 -17.45
CA PRO A 285 5.37 -6.21 -17.15
C PRO A 285 4.56 -6.53 -18.42
N THR A 286 3.88 -7.67 -18.47
CA THR A 286 2.90 -7.90 -19.54
C THR A 286 1.65 -7.04 -19.30
N ASN A 287 0.87 -6.79 -20.36
CA ASN A 287 -0.32 -5.92 -20.28
C ASN A 287 -1.39 -6.36 -19.25
N ASN A 288 -1.33 -7.61 -18.76
CA ASN A 288 -2.28 -8.15 -17.79
C ASN A 288 -1.75 -8.13 -16.35
N ASP A 289 -0.46 -7.83 -16.15
CA ASP A 289 0.20 -7.92 -14.86
C ASP A 289 0.11 -6.61 -14.06
N TYR A 290 0.53 -6.70 -12.79
CA TYR A 290 0.82 -5.55 -11.95
C TYR A 290 2.32 -5.24 -11.99
N TYR A 291 2.67 -3.96 -12.04
CA TYR A 291 4.00 -3.44 -11.74
C TYR A 291 3.90 -2.65 -10.44
N CYS A 292 4.24 -3.32 -9.34
CA CYS A 292 4.19 -2.80 -7.98
C CYS A 292 5.32 -3.38 -7.13
N PHE A 293 5.73 -2.66 -6.08
CA PHE A 293 6.72 -3.18 -5.13
C PHE A 293 6.13 -4.33 -4.29
N VAL A 294 4.85 -4.22 -3.91
CA VAL A 294 4.13 -5.19 -3.08
C VAL A 294 2.74 -5.47 -3.64
N LEU A 295 2.45 -6.75 -3.90
CA LEU A 295 1.09 -7.30 -4.04
C LEU A 295 0.79 -8.22 -2.86
N PHE A 296 -0.29 -7.96 -2.13
CA PHE A 296 -0.72 -8.79 -1.00
C PHE A 296 -2.25 -8.91 -0.94
N GLU A 297 -2.74 -10.15 -0.79
CA GLU A 297 -4.13 -10.44 -0.43
C GLU A 297 -4.14 -11.24 0.91
N GLY A 298 -4.85 -10.77 1.93
CA GLY A 298 -4.86 -11.37 3.29
C GLY A 298 -5.47 -10.45 4.36
N ILE A 299 -5.40 -10.78 5.65
CA ILE A 299 -6.15 -10.06 6.71
C ILE A 299 -5.56 -8.68 7.07
N ASP A 300 -4.35 -8.63 7.63
CA ASP A 300 -3.74 -7.39 8.15
C ASP A 300 -2.57 -6.91 7.30
N CYS A 301 -2.54 -5.63 6.96
CA CYS A 301 -1.40 -5.00 6.27
C CYS A 301 -0.92 -3.71 6.98
N ILE A 302 0.38 -3.66 7.26
CA ILE A 302 1.09 -2.50 7.80
C ILE A 302 2.13 -2.08 6.76
N TYR A 303 1.91 -0.94 6.11
CA TYR A 303 2.76 -0.38 5.05
C TYR A 303 3.23 1.01 5.48
N GLU A 304 4.44 1.11 6.03
CA GLU A 304 4.90 2.30 6.77
C GLU A 304 6.27 2.84 6.36
N GLY A 305 6.39 4.15 6.19
CA GLY A 305 7.69 4.82 6.00
C GLY A 305 8.44 4.44 4.72
N ASN A 306 7.82 3.72 3.78
CA ASN A 306 8.45 3.29 2.54
C ASN A 306 8.61 4.49 1.58
N HIS A 307 9.70 4.52 0.81
CA HIS A 307 9.94 5.51 -0.25
C HIS A 307 9.99 4.79 -1.59
N ILE A 308 9.03 5.05 -2.48
CA ILE A 308 8.86 4.35 -3.75
C ILE A 308 8.87 5.38 -4.89
N GLU A 309 9.93 5.39 -5.70
CA GLU A 309 10.18 6.43 -6.70
C GLU A 309 10.58 5.92 -8.09
N GLY A 310 10.08 6.60 -9.13
CA GLY A 310 10.60 6.51 -10.50
C GLY A 310 10.07 5.35 -11.35
N MET A 311 9.10 4.58 -10.86
CA MET A 311 8.49 3.46 -11.57
C MET A 311 7.72 3.94 -12.82
N LYS A 312 8.12 3.49 -14.02
CA LYS A 312 7.50 3.89 -15.28
C LYS A 312 7.31 2.72 -16.25
N PHE A 313 6.18 2.75 -16.96
CA PHE A 313 5.79 1.71 -17.93
C PHE A 313 5.21 2.28 -19.22
N TYR A 314 5.53 1.65 -20.36
CA TYR A 314 4.92 1.91 -21.66
C TYR A 314 5.02 0.69 -22.59
N SER A 315 3.87 0.07 -22.90
CA SER A 315 3.75 -1.07 -23.83
C SER A 315 3.52 -0.65 -25.28
N GLY A 316 3.00 0.56 -25.49
CA GLY A 316 2.70 1.12 -26.81
C GLY A 316 1.32 0.84 -27.37
N SER A 317 0.45 0.11 -26.65
CA SER A 317 -0.95 -0.06 -27.06
C SER A 317 -1.86 -0.47 -25.89
N GLY A 318 -3.11 0.01 -25.93
CA GLY A 318 -4.13 -0.29 -24.93
C GLY A 318 -3.83 0.32 -23.56
N SER A 319 -4.34 -0.33 -22.51
CA SER A 319 -4.19 0.15 -21.12
C SER A 319 -2.78 0.01 -20.56
N GLY A 320 -2.07 -1.04 -21.01
CA GLY A 320 -0.89 -1.54 -20.32
C GLY A 320 -1.20 -2.16 -18.96
N ALA A 321 -0.13 -2.64 -18.32
CA ALA A 321 -0.09 -3.13 -16.95
C ALA A 321 -0.59 -2.09 -15.94
N ALA A 322 -1.12 -2.56 -14.81
CA ALA A 322 -1.52 -1.68 -13.71
C ALA A 322 -0.29 -1.27 -12.88
N LEU A 323 -0.07 0.03 -12.65
CA LEU A 323 1.11 0.54 -11.96
C LEU A 323 0.72 1.23 -10.65
N TYR A 324 1.23 0.68 -9.56
CA TYR A 324 1.05 1.17 -8.19
C TYR A 324 2.39 1.09 -7.45
N ASP A 325 2.54 1.76 -6.31
CA ASP A 325 3.59 1.35 -5.36
C ASP A 325 3.21 0.01 -4.72
N SER A 326 1.94 -0.14 -4.34
CA SER A 326 1.40 -1.35 -3.73
C SER A 326 -0.03 -1.66 -4.19
N TYR A 327 -0.35 -2.95 -4.28
CA TYR A 327 -1.71 -3.47 -4.42
C TYR A 327 -2.03 -4.25 -3.13
N LEU A 328 -2.97 -3.74 -2.33
CA LEU A 328 -3.24 -4.25 -0.98
C LEU A 328 -4.72 -4.64 -0.86
N SER A 329 -4.99 -5.95 -0.85
CA SER A 329 -6.32 -6.53 -0.72
C SER A 329 -6.48 -7.10 0.70
N CYS A 330 -6.91 -6.27 1.66
CA CYS A 330 -6.86 -6.61 3.08
C CYS A 330 -8.05 -6.11 3.91
N GLU A 331 -8.34 -6.77 5.03
CA GLU A 331 -9.41 -6.31 5.93
C GLU A 331 -8.97 -5.02 6.64
N ASN A 332 -7.77 -5.02 7.25
CA ASN A 332 -7.22 -3.87 7.96
C ASN A 332 -5.96 -3.34 7.25
N LEU A 333 -5.98 -2.08 6.82
CA LEU A 333 -4.80 -1.40 6.24
C LEU A 333 -4.35 -0.22 7.10
N THR A 334 -3.09 -0.25 7.53
CA THR A 334 -2.34 0.91 8.01
C THR A 334 -1.31 1.32 6.95
N TYR A 335 -1.57 2.40 6.22
CA TYR A 335 -0.68 2.97 5.21
C TYR A 335 -0.19 4.35 5.70
N ARG A 336 1.01 4.43 6.29
CA ARG A 336 1.43 5.60 7.07
C ARG A 336 2.85 6.11 6.76
N GLY A 337 2.98 7.42 6.56
CA GLY A 337 4.28 8.10 6.43
C GLY A 337 5.10 7.73 5.20
N ASN A 338 4.49 7.11 4.18
CA ASN A 338 5.16 6.69 2.96
C ASN A 338 5.38 7.88 2.00
N THR A 339 6.39 7.77 1.15
CA THR A 339 6.61 8.67 0.00
C THR A 339 6.39 7.91 -1.30
N TRP A 340 5.43 8.38 -2.09
CA TRP A 340 5.16 7.94 -3.45
C TRP A 340 5.61 9.08 -4.38
N LYS A 341 6.51 8.81 -5.35
CA LYS A 341 7.03 9.87 -6.23
C LYS A 341 7.19 9.40 -7.66
N ASN A 342 6.58 10.13 -8.60
CA ASN A 342 6.78 9.96 -10.04
C ASN A 342 6.44 8.55 -10.60
N ASN A 343 5.63 7.76 -9.91
CA ASN A 343 5.26 6.41 -10.36
C ASN A 343 4.11 6.49 -11.38
N LEU A 344 4.37 6.24 -12.67
CA LEU A 344 3.44 6.54 -13.77
C LEU A 344 3.48 5.51 -14.91
N ASN A 345 2.33 4.92 -15.22
CA ASN A 345 2.09 4.29 -16.52
C ASN A 345 1.90 5.40 -17.59
N PHE A 346 2.55 5.31 -18.75
CA PHE A 346 2.49 6.29 -19.84
C PHE A 346 1.63 5.87 -21.04
N ASN A 347 0.96 4.71 -20.99
CA ASN A 347 0.09 4.24 -22.07
C ASN A 347 -1.16 5.15 -22.23
N PRO A 348 -1.72 5.24 -23.46
CA PRO A 348 -2.79 6.18 -23.77
C PRO A 348 -4.15 5.76 -23.19
N ASP A 349 -4.53 4.49 -23.31
CA ASP A 349 -5.85 3.98 -22.90
C ASP A 349 -5.83 3.42 -21.46
N LYS A 350 -4.86 3.84 -20.63
CA LYS A 350 -4.66 3.29 -19.28
C LYS A 350 -5.80 3.64 -18.33
N GLN A 351 -5.96 2.77 -17.33
CA GLN A 351 -6.98 2.85 -16.29
C GLN A 351 -6.38 2.91 -14.88
N TYR A 352 -5.05 2.89 -14.75
CA TYR A 352 -4.37 2.42 -13.52
C TYR A 352 -3.14 3.25 -13.13
N ASN A 353 -3.39 4.51 -12.75
CA ASN A 353 -2.50 5.32 -11.91
C ASN A 353 -3.34 5.75 -10.69
N THR A 354 -3.36 4.99 -9.59
CA THR A 354 -4.19 5.33 -8.40
C THR A 354 -3.30 5.48 -7.17
N LEU A 355 -3.47 6.56 -6.39
CA LEU A 355 -2.72 6.77 -5.13
C LEU A 355 -3.22 5.88 -4.00
N LEU A 356 -4.49 6.04 -3.60
CA LEU A 356 -5.08 5.26 -2.52
C LEU A 356 -5.70 3.98 -3.10
N LYS A 357 -4.86 3.00 -3.41
CA LYS A 357 -5.26 1.70 -3.96
C LYS A 357 -5.38 0.64 -2.87
N SER A 358 -6.58 0.11 -2.64
CA SER A 358 -6.79 -1.10 -1.85
C SER A 358 -8.09 -1.80 -2.22
N LYS A 359 -8.24 -3.06 -1.79
CA LYS A 359 -9.46 -3.90 -1.82
C LYS A 359 -9.64 -4.61 -0.47
N GLY A 360 -10.79 -5.20 -0.19
CA GLY A 360 -11.11 -5.92 1.05
C GLY A 360 -11.15 -7.44 0.92
N GLY A 361 -10.47 -8.00 -0.09
CA GLY A 361 -10.46 -9.44 -0.33
C GLY A 361 -11.57 -9.96 -1.25
N PRO A 362 -11.76 -11.28 -1.29
CA PRO A 362 -12.55 -11.95 -2.32
C PRO A 362 -14.07 -11.83 -2.12
N ASN A 363 -14.53 -11.66 -0.88
CA ASN A 363 -15.95 -11.67 -0.55
C ASN A 363 -16.70 -10.41 -1.07
N ASP A 364 -15.98 -9.33 -1.42
CA ASP A 364 -16.55 -8.14 -2.07
C ASP A 364 -16.87 -8.32 -3.56
N ALA A 365 -16.35 -9.37 -4.22
CA ALA A 365 -16.42 -9.50 -5.68
C ALA A 365 -17.83 -9.79 -6.24
N VAL A 366 -18.83 -10.04 -5.37
CA VAL A 366 -20.18 -10.48 -5.77
C VAL A 366 -21.29 -9.58 -5.20
N PRO A 367 -21.63 -8.47 -5.87
CA PRO A 367 -22.80 -7.65 -5.52
C PRO A 367 -24.13 -8.31 -5.93
N GLN A 368 -24.44 -9.48 -5.35
CA GLN A 368 -25.76 -10.12 -5.44
C GLN A 368 -26.48 -10.14 -4.08
N ARG A 369 -27.02 -8.97 -3.70
CA ARG A 369 -28.11 -8.79 -2.71
C ARG A 369 -27.87 -9.33 -1.29
N THR A 370 -26.64 -9.67 -0.93
CA THR A 370 -26.30 -10.28 0.36
C THR A 370 -25.72 -9.24 1.31
N ALA A 371 -26.61 -8.40 1.81
CA ALA A 371 -26.49 -7.55 3.01
C ALA A 371 -25.06 -7.09 3.39
N TYR A 372 -24.72 -5.85 3.00
CA TYR A 372 -23.70 -5.10 3.74
C TYR A 372 -24.19 -4.89 5.18
N VAL A 373 -23.44 -5.41 6.15
CA VAL A 373 -23.70 -5.22 7.58
C VAL A 373 -22.51 -4.47 8.17
N ALA A 374 -22.69 -3.20 8.50
CA ALA A 374 -21.69 -2.44 9.24
C ALA A 374 -21.49 -3.09 10.63
N GLY A 375 -20.25 -3.50 10.94
CA GLY A 375 -19.96 -4.33 12.12
C GLY A 375 -20.28 -5.83 11.95
N GLY A 376 -20.43 -6.31 10.72
CA GLY A 376 -20.48 -7.74 10.37
C GLY A 376 -19.09 -8.39 10.38
N SER A 377 -18.98 -9.61 9.84
CA SER A 377 -17.73 -10.40 9.84
C SER A 377 -16.61 -9.88 8.95
N HIS A 378 -16.88 -8.89 8.08
CA HIS A 378 -15.90 -8.25 7.20
C HIS A 378 -15.91 -6.74 7.47
N ASP A 379 -15.33 -6.36 8.60
CA ASP A 379 -15.36 -5.01 9.15
C ASP A 379 -14.19 -4.16 8.60
N VAL A 380 -14.19 -3.97 7.28
CA VAL A 380 -13.06 -3.48 6.47
C VAL A 380 -12.69 -2.02 6.78
N LYS A 381 -11.41 -1.79 7.11
CA LYS A 381 -10.87 -0.52 7.62
C LYS A 381 -9.65 -0.02 6.86
N ARG A 382 -9.61 1.29 6.60
CA ARG A 382 -8.55 1.96 5.85
C ARG A 382 -8.00 3.16 6.58
N TYR A 383 -6.70 3.18 6.83
CA TYR A 383 -5.99 4.28 7.47
C TYR A 383 -4.83 4.75 6.60
N TYR A 384 -4.96 5.94 6.01
CA TYR A 384 -3.94 6.61 5.20
C TYR A 384 -3.50 7.89 5.90
N GLU A 385 -2.34 7.88 6.56
CA GLU A 385 -1.89 8.98 7.44
C GLU A 385 -0.48 9.51 7.12
N ASN A 386 -0.30 10.84 7.11
CA ASN A 386 1.01 11.52 6.97
C ASN A 386 1.82 11.16 5.71
N ASN A 387 1.21 10.59 4.66
CA ASN A 387 1.91 10.19 3.43
C ASN A 387 2.14 11.39 2.49
N THR A 388 3.18 11.30 1.66
CA THR A 388 3.52 12.31 0.64
C THR A 388 3.46 11.69 -0.76
N TYR A 389 2.66 12.27 -1.65
CA TYR A 389 2.47 11.83 -3.03
C TYR A 389 2.88 12.95 -3.99
N ILE A 390 3.83 12.69 -4.90
CA ILE A 390 4.45 13.72 -5.77
C ILE A 390 4.42 13.28 -7.24
N THR A 391 4.05 14.18 -8.14
CA THR A 391 4.23 14.03 -9.60
C THR A 391 4.86 15.29 -10.21
N GLU A 392 6.11 15.18 -10.64
CA GLU A 392 6.89 16.30 -11.17
C GLU A 392 6.72 16.48 -12.68
N TYR A 393 6.42 17.72 -13.12
CA TYR A 393 6.35 18.08 -14.55
C TYR A 393 7.68 17.84 -15.29
N SER A 394 8.82 18.01 -14.60
CA SER A 394 10.16 17.68 -15.13
C SER A 394 10.31 16.20 -15.44
N TYR A 395 9.81 15.32 -14.58
CA TYR A 395 9.85 13.87 -14.80
C TYR A 395 8.95 13.44 -15.96
N ILE A 396 7.73 13.98 -16.04
CA ILE A 396 6.85 13.78 -17.21
C ILE A 396 7.57 14.26 -18.48
N SER A 397 8.19 15.44 -18.46
CA SER A 397 8.93 16.00 -19.61
C SER A 397 10.10 15.13 -20.06
N MET A 398 10.84 14.54 -19.11
CA MET A 398 11.92 13.60 -19.38
C MET A 398 11.40 12.32 -20.03
N CYS A 399 10.38 11.69 -19.44
CA CYS A 399 9.77 10.47 -19.98
C CYS A 399 9.22 10.70 -21.39
N SER A 400 8.55 11.83 -21.63
CA SER A 400 8.08 12.25 -22.95
C SER A 400 9.20 12.46 -23.96
N ALA A 401 10.36 12.98 -23.54
CA ALA A 401 11.51 13.12 -24.43
C ALA A 401 12.09 11.75 -24.83
N GLN A 402 12.23 10.82 -23.88
CA GLN A 402 12.67 9.45 -24.14
C GLN A 402 11.70 8.72 -25.09
N LEU A 403 10.39 8.81 -24.83
CA LEU A 403 9.34 8.23 -25.68
C LEU A 403 9.31 8.90 -27.07
N ALA A 404 9.51 10.21 -27.17
CA ALA A 404 9.59 10.91 -28.46
C ALA A 404 10.76 10.40 -29.30
N THR A 405 11.93 10.13 -28.70
CA THR A 405 13.06 9.48 -29.37
C THR A 405 12.71 8.05 -29.79
N ARG A 406 12.07 7.25 -28.91
CA ARG A 406 11.64 5.86 -29.20
C ARG A 406 10.67 5.76 -30.39
N PHE A 407 9.83 6.78 -30.60
CA PHE A 407 8.81 6.81 -31.67
C PHE A 407 9.10 7.79 -32.81
N LEU A 408 10.30 8.39 -32.85
CA LEU A 408 10.73 9.38 -33.86
C LEU A 408 9.73 10.56 -34.01
N GLN A 409 9.12 10.98 -32.90
CA GLN A 409 8.07 12.00 -32.82
C GLN A 409 8.66 13.36 -32.37
N GLY A 410 7.95 14.46 -32.67
CA GLY A 410 8.24 15.76 -32.05
C GLY A 410 8.03 15.70 -30.53
N SER A 411 9.04 16.12 -29.76
CA SER A 411 8.98 16.04 -28.28
C SER A 411 7.85 16.88 -27.67
N GLY A 412 7.50 18.02 -28.27
CA GLY A 412 6.35 18.81 -27.85
C GLY A 412 5.00 18.12 -28.08
N ASP A 413 4.84 17.43 -29.22
CA ASP A 413 3.63 16.68 -29.53
C ASP A 413 3.47 15.47 -28.59
N ARG A 414 4.58 14.76 -28.32
CA ARG A 414 4.61 13.64 -27.38
C ARG A 414 4.33 14.10 -25.95
N LEU A 415 4.94 15.21 -25.52
CA LEU A 415 4.67 15.80 -24.21
C LEU A 415 3.20 16.21 -24.04
N ALA A 416 2.55 16.75 -25.08
CA ALA A 416 1.12 17.06 -25.04
C ALA A 416 0.26 15.79 -24.88
N GLN A 417 0.62 14.69 -25.54
CA GLN A 417 -0.06 13.39 -25.39
C GLN A 417 0.15 12.79 -24.00
N ASP A 418 1.39 12.79 -23.50
CA ASP A 418 1.73 12.25 -22.18
C ASP A 418 1.16 13.11 -21.04
N LEU A 419 1.10 14.44 -21.16
CA LEU A 419 0.40 15.30 -20.18
C LEU A 419 -1.11 15.06 -20.19
N GLY A 420 -1.72 14.83 -21.36
CA GLY A 420 -3.12 14.41 -21.45
C GLY A 420 -3.38 13.02 -20.81
N SER A 421 -2.32 12.20 -20.73
CA SER A 421 -2.38 10.82 -20.26
C SER A 421 -1.87 10.61 -18.83
N SER A 422 -1.02 11.47 -18.27
CA SER A 422 -0.30 11.27 -16.99
C SER A 422 -1.10 11.67 -15.73
N TRP A 423 -2.42 11.70 -15.86
CA TRP A 423 -3.34 11.88 -14.75
C TRP A 423 -3.23 10.74 -13.75
N VAL A 424 -3.63 11.04 -12.51
CA VAL A 424 -3.60 10.13 -11.37
C VAL A 424 -4.93 10.21 -10.63
N GLU A 425 -5.48 9.08 -10.25
CA GLU A 425 -6.68 8.97 -9.42
C GLU A 425 -6.32 9.13 -7.94
N PHE A 426 -7.14 9.90 -7.23
CA PHE A 426 -7.02 10.05 -5.77
C PHE A 426 -7.21 8.70 -5.05
N ILE A 427 -8.28 7.97 -5.37
CA ILE A 427 -8.70 6.78 -4.61
C ILE A 427 -9.49 5.82 -5.50
N SER A 428 -9.26 4.52 -5.34
CA SER A 428 -10.03 3.47 -6.01
C SER A 428 -10.90 2.75 -4.98
N LEU A 429 -12.17 3.15 -4.89
CA LEU A 429 -13.15 2.53 -4.02
C LEU A 429 -13.64 1.22 -4.63
N THR A 430 -13.21 0.09 -4.07
CA THR A 430 -13.49 -1.26 -4.60
C THR A 430 -14.26 -2.18 -3.62
N THR A 431 -14.35 -1.80 -2.35
CA THR A 431 -14.95 -2.55 -1.24
C THR A 431 -15.88 -1.67 -0.40
N ASN A 432 -16.93 -2.26 0.17
CA ASN A 432 -17.76 -1.60 1.17
C ASN A 432 -16.98 -1.49 2.49
N CYS A 433 -16.65 -0.28 2.96
CA CYS A 433 -15.80 -0.10 4.15
C CYS A 433 -16.63 0.34 5.38
N SER A 434 -16.24 -0.08 6.58
CA SER A 434 -16.83 0.51 7.80
C SER A 434 -16.19 1.84 8.14
N GLN A 435 -14.85 1.96 8.04
CA GLN A 435 -14.13 3.19 8.32
C GLN A 435 -13.01 3.45 7.31
N TYR A 436 -12.99 4.66 6.76
CA TYR A 436 -11.93 5.14 5.85
C TYR A 436 -11.38 6.48 6.37
N ARG A 437 -10.08 6.56 6.62
CA ARG A 437 -9.43 7.78 7.15
C ARG A 437 -8.28 8.19 6.26
N ILE A 438 -8.29 9.45 5.83
CA ILE A 438 -7.29 10.07 4.96
C ILE A 438 -6.86 11.34 5.70
N ILE A 439 -5.75 11.26 6.43
CA ILE A 439 -5.37 12.20 7.49
C ILE A 439 -3.96 12.79 7.24
N ASN A 440 -3.82 14.11 7.28
CA ASN A 440 -2.53 14.82 7.22
C ASN A 440 -1.63 14.50 6.00
N ASN A 441 -2.19 13.98 4.90
CA ASN A 441 -1.41 13.63 3.72
C ASN A 441 -1.13 14.86 2.84
N ARG A 442 -0.02 14.82 2.08
CA ARG A 442 0.40 15.87 1.14
C ARG A 442 0.36 15.34 -0.29
N PHE A 443 -0.43 15.97 -1.15
CA PHE A 443 -0.62 15.61 -2.55
C PHE A 443 -0.10 16.72 -3.46
N GLU A 444 1.07 16.53 -4.06
CA GLU A 444 1.68 17.46 -5.03
C GLU A 444 1.67 16.85 -6.43
N ILE A 445 0.46 16.72 -6.97
CA ILE A 445 0.15 15.92 -8.17
C ILE A 445 -0.18 16.85 -9.34
N HIS A 446 0.37 16.57 -10.52
CA HIS A 446 0.15 17.40 -11.72
C HIS A 446 -1.33 17.46 -12.13
N ASP A 447 -1.95 16.31 -12.44
CA ASP A 447 -3.37 16.18 -12.79
C ASP A 447 -4.01 15.12 -11.88
N LEU A 448 -4.72 15.59 -10.84
CA LEU A 448 -5.39 14.75 -9.85
C LEU A 448 -6.87 14.62 -10.17
N ARG A 449 -7.36 13.39 -10.36
CA ARG A 449 -8.77 13.09 -10.56
C ARG A 449 -9.37 12.55 -9.28
N LEU A 450 -10.35 13.28 -8.76
CA LEU A 450 -11.17 12.84 -7.62
C LEU A 450 -12.18 11.79 -8.13
N PRO A 451 -12.62 10.85 -7.27
CA PRO A 451 -13.36 9.66 -7.69
C PRO A 451 -14.63 9.98 -8.51
N ASP A 452 -14.78 9.27 -9.63
CA ASP A 452 -15.94 9.33 -10.53
C ASP A 452 -17.07 8.37 -10.13
N SER A 453 -16.74 7.46 -9.22
CA SER A 453 -17.50 6.32 -8.73
C SER A 453 -17.43 6.30 -7.20
N CYS A 454 -18.34 5.56 -6.55
CA CYS A 454 -18.46 5.57 -5.08
C CYS A 454 -18.97 4.23 -4.57
N LEU A 455 -18.70 3.97 -3.30
CA LEU A 455 -19.20 2.79 -2.59
C LEU A 455 -19.84 3.16 -1.25
N PRO A 456 -20.62 2.23 -0.69
CA PRO A 456 -21.02 2.23 0.72
C PRO A 456 -19.79 2.36 1.63
N VAL A 457 -19.76 3.42 2.43
CA VAL A 457 -18.80 3.58 3.52
C VAL A 457 -19.56 4.08 4.74
N ALA A 458 -19.48 3.37 5.88
CA ALA A 458 -20.22 3.81 7.07
C ALA A 458 -19.63 5.13 7.62
N GLU A 459 -18.33 5.21 7.86
CA GLU A 459 -17.63 6.40 8.34
C GLU A 459 -16.45 6.77 7.43
N MET A 460 -16.30 8.07 7.12
CA MET A 460 -15.14 8.55 6.37
C MET A 460 -14.66 9.89 6.92
N GLU A 461 -13.36 9.98 7.21
CA GLU A 461 -12.70 11.18 7.72
C GLU A 461 -11.59 11.60 6.75
N ILE A 462 -11.75 12.77 6.11
CA ILE A 462 -10.74 13.41 5.28
C ILE A 462 -10.30 14.68 6.03
N ALA A 463 -9.18 14.61 6.75
CA ALA A 463 -8.77 15.66 7.68
C ALA A 463 -7.32 16.13 7.51
N GLY A 464 -7.08 17.45 7.55
CA GLY A 464 -5.73 18.03 7.62
C GLY A 464 -4.86 17.85 6.36
N ASN A 465 -5.42 17.36 5.25
CA ASN A 465 -4.65 17.08 4.04
C ASN A 465 -4.37 18.35 3.23
N THR A 466 -3.22 18.37 2.54
CA THR A 466 -2.83 19.47 1.64
C THR A 466 -2.76 18.97 0.21
N PHE A 467 -3.53 19.59 -0.69
CA PHE A 467 -3.55 19.29 -2.12
C PHE A 467 -3.02 20.50 -2.90
N VAL A 468 -1.90 20.33 -3.61
CA VAL A 468 -1.26 21.34 -4.45
C VAL A 468 -1.15 20.77 -5.87
N CYS A 469 -2.13 21.09 -6.71
CA CYS A 469 -2.22 20.52 -8.06
C CYS A 469 -2.10 21.58 -9.16
N GLU A 470 -1.69 21.18 -10.37
CA GLU A 470 -1.91 22.01 -11.56
C GLU A 470 -3.37 21.88 -12.01
N ARG A 471 -3.89 20.64 -12.03
CA ARG A 471 -5.29 20.32 -12.33
C ARG A 471 -5.93 19.44 -11.26
N ILE A 472 -7.18 19.73 -10.91
CA ILE A 472 -7.99 18.92 -9.98
C ILE A 472 -9.48 18.99 -10.35
N GLY A 473 -10.29 18.00 -10.00
CA GLY A 473 -11.74 18.04 -10.24
C GLY A 473 -12.45 16.71 -9.93
N GLY A 474 -13.77 16.77 -9.78
CA GLY A 474 -14.61 15.68 -9.26
C GLY A 474 -15.11 15.98 -7.83
N ALA A 475 -15.50 14.95 -7.08
CA ALA A 475 -15.97 15.09 -5.70
C ALA A 475 -14.94 14.51 -4.70
N LEU A 476 -14.50 15.29 -3.71
CA LEU A 476 -13.50 14.83 -2.74
C LEU A 476 -14.04 13.70 -1.85
N LEU A 477 -15.25 13.88 -1.30
CA LEU A 477 -16.04 12.80 -0.72
C LEU A 477 -17.16 12.42 -1.69
N TYR A 478 -17.17 11.18 -2.18
CA TYR A 478 -18.27 10.63 -2.98
C TYR A 478 -18.70 9.29 -2.42
N PHE A 479 -19.93 9.20 -1.93
CA PHE A 479 -20.44 8.02 -1.19
C PHE A 479 -21.83 7.56 -1.66
N HIS A 480 -22.17 6.34 -1.26
CA HIS A 480 -23.43 5.66 -1.56
C HIS A 480 -24.10 5.25 -0.24
N VAL A 481 -25.42 5.41 -0.16
CA VAL A 481 -26.26 4.97 0.97
C VAL A 481 -27.15 3.85 0.44
N LEU A 482 -27.07 2.67 1.05
CA LEU A 482 -27.86 1.50 0.66
C LEU A 482 -29.26 1.54 1.30
N ASP A 483 -30.31 1.29 0.51
CA ASP A 483 -31.71 1.15 0.94
C ASP A 483 -31.91 0.13 2.08
N GLU A 484 -30.98 -0.83 2.18
CA GLU A 484 -31.07 -2.03 3.02
C GLU A 484 -30.38 -1.87 4.39
N ALA A 485 -29.67 -0.76 4.65
CA ALA A 485 -28.85 -0.56 5.84
C ALA A 485 -29.02 0.84 6.47
N ASP A 486 -28.96 0.91 7.80
CA ASP A 486 -29.12 2.16 8.55
C ASP A 486 -27.78 2.91 8.67
N TYR A 487 -27.77 4.16 8.18
CA TYR A 487 -26.63 5.10 8.28
C TYR A 487 -26.96 6.32 9.16
N THR A 488 -28.12 6.35 9.83
CA THR A 488 -28.64 7.55 10.50
C THR A 488 -27.87 7.97 11.75
N ASP A 489 -27.10 7.06 12.36
CA ASP A 489 -26.16 7.31 13.46
C ASP A 489 -24.73 7.62 13.00
N LYS A 490 -24.42 7.44 11.71
CA LYS A 490 -23.05 7.50 11.16
C LYS A 490 -22.59 8.93 10.85
N VAL A 491 -21.27 9.11 10.77
CA VAL A 491 -20.63 10.41 10.56
C VAL A 491 -19.57 10.39 9.44
N HIS A 492 -19.71 11.34 8.51
CA HIS A 492 -18.67 11.73 7.56
C HIS A 492 -18.07 13.07 7.99
N VAL A 493 -16.74 13.21 7.93
CA VAL A 493 -16.01 14.40 8.37
C VAL A 493 -15.03 14.84 7.28
N ILE A 494 -15.11 16.10 6.86
CA ILE A 494 -14.17 16.74 5.94
C ILE A 494 -13.68 18.01 6.60
N ARG A 495 -12.45 18.03 7.13
CA ARG A 495 -12.00 19.15 7.96
C ARG A 495 -10.54 19.57 7.80
N ASP A 496 -10.27 20.85 8.02
CA ASP A 496 -8.92 21.40 8.11
C ASP A 496 -8.04 21.15 6.87
N ASN A 497 -8.63 20.77 5.72
CA ASN A 497 -7.88 20.49 4.48
C ASN A 497 -7.60 21.79 3.70
N HIS A 498 -6.44 21.89 3.06
CA HIS A 498 -6.13 22.96 2.10
C HIS A 498 -6.08 22.39 0.68
N ILE A 499 -6.88 22.96 -0.23
CA ILE A 499 -7.07 22.45 -1.60
C ILE A 499 -6.82 23.58 -2.60
N TYR A 500 -5.72 23.49 -3.35
CA TYR A 500 -5.21 24.56 -4.22
C TYR A 500 -4.92 24.08 -5.65
N SER A 501 -5.40 24.84 -6.64
CA SER A 501 -5.06 24.65 -8.07
C SER A 501 -4.24 25.83 -8.58
N ARG A 502 -2.96 25.57 -8.88
CA ARG A 502 -1.96 26.59 -9.28
C ARG A 502 -2.35 27.39 -10.53
N ASN A 503 -3.05 26.77 -11.47
CA ASN A 503 -3.53 27.41 -12.69
C ASN A 503 -5.07 27.55 -12.74
N GLY A 504 -5.78 27.20 -11.67
CA GLY A 504 -7.25 27.19 -11.64
C GLY A 504 -7.90 26.24 -12.65
N LEU A 505 -7.17 25.23 -13.13
CA LEU A 505 -7.61 24.33 -14.21
C LEU A 505 -8.38 23.15 -13.65
N LEU A 506 -9.66 23.05 -14.02
CA LEU A 506 -10.49 21.90 -13.67
C LEU A 506 -10.40 20.78 -14.71
N THR A 507 -10.38 19.54 -14.23
CA THR A 507 -10.69 18.35 -15.05
C THR A 507 -12.19 18.14 -15.17
N ASN A 508 -12.91 18.38 -14.06
CA ASN A 508 -14.35 18.29 -13.87
C ASN A 508 -14.77 19.33 -12.82
N PRO A 509 -16.07 19.70 -12.72
CA PRO A 509 -16.55 20.54 -11.63
C PRO A 509 -16.12 20.00 -10.27
N PHE A 510 -15.50 20.84 -9.44
CA PHE A 510 -15.13 20.47 -8.08
C PHE A 510 -16.35 20.53 -7.14
N TYR A 511 -16.48 19.47 -6.34
CA TYR A 511 -17.38 19.39 -5.19
C TYR A 511 -16.60 18.89 -3.97
N LEU A 512 -16.92 19.39 -2.77
CA LEU A 512 -16.30 18.88 -1.56
C LEU A 512 -16.97 17.57 -1.11
N VAL A 513 -18.31 17.49 -1.22
CA VAL A 513 -19.08 16.29 -0.89
C VAL A 513 -20.24 16.02 -1.85
N ARG A 514 -20.45 14.74 -2.16
CA ARG A 514 -21.54 14.23 -3.01
C ARG A 514 -22.06 12.87 -2.53
N GLN A 515 -23.37 12.66 -2.61
CA GLN A 515 -24.01 11.34 -2.56
C GLN A 515 -24.51 10.99 -3.97
N LYS A 516 -24.42 9.70 -4.34
CA LYS A 516 -24.86 9.22 -5.67
C LYS A 516 -26.38 9.20 -5.79
N ASP A 517 -27.04 8.42 -4.95
CA ASP A 517 -28.45 8.10 -5.06
C ASP A 517 -29.26 9.05 -4.18
N HIS A 518 -29.84 10.07 -4.81
CA HIS A 518 -30.48 11.22 -4.17
C HIS A 518 -31.88 11.45 -4.75
N GLY A 519 -32.89 11.45 -3.87
CA GLY A 519 -34.30 11.56 -4.25
C GLY A 519 -34.89 10.27 -4.85
N VAL A 520 -36.21 10.15 -5.00
CA VAL A 520 -37.28 11.13 -4.69
C VAL A 520 -38.31 10.56 -3.69
N SER A 521 -38.17 9.29 -3.29
CA SER A 521 -39.06 8.61 -2.35
C SER A 521 -38.40 7.38 -1.73
N GLY A 522 -38.18 7.39 -0.40
CA GLY A 522 -37.57 6.29 0.36
C GLY A 522 -36.23 6.66 0.99
N ASP A 523 -36.24 6.79 2.32
CA ASP A 523 -35.30 6.38 3.38
C ASP A 523 -33.75 6.35 3.19
N ASN A 524 -33.16 6.60 2.03
CA ASN A 524 -31.70 6.61 1.79
C ASN A 524 -31.02 7.87 2.36
N ARG A 525 -31.14 8.06 3.68
CA ARG A 525 -30.70 9.25 4.42
C ARG A 525 -29.52 8.92 5.33
N TYR A 526 -28.42 9.62 5.10
CA TYR A 526 -27.23 9.54 5.94
C TYR A 526 -27.42 10.29 7.28
N GLY A 527 -26.63 9.95 8.30
CA GLY A 527 -26.64 10.58 9.61
C GLY A 527 -26.13 12.03 9.60
N THR A 528 -24.84 12.22 9.87
CA THR A 528 -24.23 13.57 9.98
C THR A 528 -23.06 13.76 9.01
N THR A 529 -23.08 14.82 8.21
CA THR A 529 -21.90 15.28 7.46
C THR A 529 -21.32 16.55 8.11
N VAL A 530 -20.04 16.52 8.45
CA VAL A 530 -19.31 17.61 9.12
C VAL A 530 -18.27 18.20 8.16
N ILE A 531 -18.32 19.51 7.93
CA ILE A 531 -17.48 20.24 6.96
C ILE A 531 -16.90 21.47 7.63
N GLU A 532 -15.64 21.39 8.09
CA GLU A 532 -15.08 22.39 9.01
C GLU A 532 -13.71 22.93 8.60
N ASN A 533 -13.51 24.24 8.64
CA ASN A 533 -12.21 24.92 8.47
C ASN A 533 -11.43 24.62 7.16
N ASN A 534 -12.05 24.05 6.13
CA ASN A 534 -11.36 23.75 4.87
C ASN A 534 -11.05 25.05 4.10
N VAL A 535 -9.87 25.12 3.48
CA VAL A 535 -9.44 26.23 2.62
C VAL A 535 -9.45 25.76 1.17
N ILE A 536 -10.17 26.44 0.29
CA ILE A 536 -10.44 26.02 -1.08
C ILE A 536 -10.08 27.15 -2.05
N ASP A 537 -8.89 27.02 -2.67
CA ASP A 537 -8.27 27.98 -3.59
C ASP A 537 -8.30 27.42 -5.03
N LEU A 538 -9.52 27.24 -5.56
CA LEU A 538 -9.79 26.71 -6.90
C LEU A 538 -11.22 27.08 -7.35
N PRO A 539 -11.56 27.02 -8.65
CA PRO A 539 -12.94 27.18 -9.09
C PRO A 539 -13.79 25.98 -8.64
N TRP A 540 -14.95 26.23 -8.06
CA TRP A 540 -15.85 25.20 -7.50
C TRP A 540 -17.27 25.38 -8.06
N ARG A 541 -18.12 24.37 -7.93
CA ARG A 541 -19.54 24.44 -8.38
C ARG A 541 -20.54 24.45 -7.22
N TYR A 542 -20.35 23.55 -6.26
CA TYR A 542 -21.00 23.55 -4.96
C TYR A 542 -20.01 22.93 -3.95
N LEU A 543 -20.10 23.27 -2.66
CA LEU A 543 -19.41 22.49 -1.63
C LEU A 543 -20.16 21.18 -1.39
N ILE A 544 -21.49 21.27 -1.29
CA ILE A 544 -22.42 20.17 -1.04
C ILE A 544 -23.30 19.98 -2.28
N TYR A 545 -23.21 18.82 -2.92
CA TYR A 545 -23.97 18.48 -4.11
C TYR A 545 -24.75 17.18 -3.91
N GLN A 546 -26.08 17.21 -4.10
CA GLN A 546 -26.92 16.00 -4.16
C GLN A 546 -26.89 15.14 -2.87
N ILE A 547 -27.02 15.74 -1.68
CA ILE A 547 -26.95 15.05 -0.37
C ILE A 547 -28.33 14.85 0.27
N ASN A 548 -28.63 13.66 0.81
CA ASN A 548 -29.79 13.39 1.68
C ASN A 548 -29.31 13.00 3.09
N ALA A 549 -29.46 13.89 4.07
CA ALA A 549 -28.91 13.70 5.42
C ALA A 549 -29.84 14.20 6.53
N LEU A 550 -29.77 13.57 7.71
CA LEU A 550 -30.39 14.10 8.93
C LEU A 550 -29.74 15.42 9.32
N ARG A 551 -28.41 15.50 9.24
CA ARG A 551 -27.67 16.69 9.68
C ARG A 551 -26.47 17.00 8.78
N VAL A 552 -26.30 18.28 8.46
CA VAL A 552 -25.07 18.80 7.85
C VAL A 552 -24.58 20.02 8.62
N VAL A 553 -23.31 20.01 8.99
CA VAL A 553 -22.62 21.10 9.68
C VAL A 553 -21.55 21.67 8.76
N VAL A 554 -21.60 22.97 8.49
CA VAL A 554 -20.65 23.69 7.62
C VAL A 554 -20.18 24.93 8.36
N THR A 555 -18.94 24.92 8.87
CA THR A 555 -18.41 26.06 9.64
C THR A 555 -16.93 26.37 9.41
N GLY A 556 -16.57 27.65 9.40
CA GLY A 556 -15.18 28.12 9.35
C GLY A 556 -14.45 27.91 8.01
N ASN A 557 -15.12 27.40 6.98
CA ASN A 557 -14.50 27.13 5.68
C ASN A 557 -14.20 28.45 4.95
N SER A 558 -13.06 28.53 4.26
CA SER A 558 -12.65 29.69 3.45
C SER A 558 -12.56 29.29 1.99
N VAL A 559 -13.26 30.02 1.11
CA VAL A 559 -13.45 29.61 -0.29
C VAL A 559 -13.23 30.81 -1.22
N ASN A 560 -12.19 30.72 -2.05
CA ASN A 560 -11.76 31.77 -2.96
C ASN A 560 -12.52 31.65 -4.30
N MET A 561 -13.29 32.66 -4.68
CA MET A 561 -14.18 32.61 -5.85
C MET A 561 -13.44 32.93 -7.16
N VAL A 562 -12.60 31.98 -7.60
CA VAL A 562 -12.01 32.02 -8.95
C VAL A 562 -13.14 32.01 -10.00
N ALA A 563 -13.41 33.19 -10.58
CA ALA A 563 -14.70 33.53 -11.18
C ALA A 563 -15.00 32.86 -12.54
N ASN A 564 -15.40 31.58 -12.51
CA ASN A 564 -16.03 30.92 -13.66
C ASN A 564 -17.47 31.41 -13.84
N ARG A 565 -17.66 32.40 -14.73
CA ARG A 565 -18.91 33.13 -15.02
C ARG A 565 -20.13 32.28 -15.47
N SER A 566 -20.00 30.96 -15.54
CA SER A 566 -21.07 30.05 -16.00
C SER A 566 -21.75 29.26 -14.88
N TRP A 567 -21.19 29.24 -13.66
CA TRP A 567 -21.69 28.43 -12.54
C TRP A 567 -22.37 29.31 -11.46
N SER A 568 -23.12 28.69 -10.55
CA SER A 568 -24.29 29.31 -9.88
C SER A 568 -24.02 30.36 -8.81
N GLU A 569 -24.87 31.38 -8.74
CA GLU A 569 -24.90 32.51 -7.78
C GLU A 569 -25.21 32.13 -6.31
N HIS A 570 -25.10 30.85 -5.94
CA HIS A 570 -25.44 30.34 -4.61
C HIS A 570 -24.29 29.49 -4.05
N PRO A 571 -23.36 30.09 -3.29
CA PRO A 571 -22.29 29.33 -2.62
C PRO A 571 -22.83 28.33 -1.60
N GLY A 572 -22.13 27.21 -1.44
CA GLY A 572 -22.46 26.17 -0.47
C GLY A 572 -23.20 24.97 -1.07
N VAL A 573 -24.53 25.03 -1.18
CA VAL A 573 -25.40 23.83 -1.27
C VAL A 573 -26.23 23.80 -2.56
N SER A 574 -26.32 22.64 -3.21
CA SER A 574 -27.17 22.44 -4.39
C SER A 574 -28.67 22.31 -4.04
N ARG A 575 -29.53 22.75 -4.96
CA ARG A 575 -31.00 22.69 -4.81
C ARG A 575 -31.55 21.25 -4.70
N ASP A 576 -30.77 20.29 -5.16
CA ASP A 576 -31.10 18.86 -5.20
C ASP A 576 -30.69 18.11 -3.91
N SER A 577 -30.39 18.85 -2.83
CA SER A 577 -30.02 18.30 -1.53
C SER A 577 -31.19 18.36 -0.53
N HIS A 578 -31.39 17.29 0.23
CA HIS A 578 -32.46 17.07 1.21
C HIS A 578 -31.87 16.94 2.62
N ILE A 579 -31.69 18.08 3.30
CA ILE A 579 -31.05 18.15 4.63
C ILE A 579 -32.09 18.53 5.68
N ALA A 580 -32.18 17.79 6.79
CA ALA A 580 -33.18 18.06 7.84
C ALA A 580 -32.70 19.10 8.88
N ASP A 581 -31.45 19.03 9.36
CA ASP A 581 -30.76 20.09 10.12
C ASP A 581 -29.54 20.59 9.34
N LEU A 582 -29.55 21.86 8.93
CA LEU A 582 -28.41 22.52 8.29
C LEU A 582 -27.86 23.62 9.20
N THR A 583 -26.71 23.35 9.82
CA THR A 583 -25.93 24.37 10.54
C THR A 583 -24.91 24.97 9.58
N TYR A 584 -25.12 26.23 9.15
CA TYR A 584 -24.22 26.94 8.23
C TYR A 584 -23.79 28.27 8.85
N ARG A 585 -22.51 28.41 9.24
CA ARG A 585 -22.01 29.58 10.00
C ARG A 585 -20.55 29.88 9.68
N ASN A 586 -20.12 31.13 9.82
CA ASN A 586 -18.70 31.53 9.77
C ASN A 586 -17.91 31.06 8.53
N ASN A 587 -18.58 30.75 7.42
CA ASN A 587 -17.94 30.38 6.15
C ASN A 587 -17.68 31.65 5.34
N ILE A 588 -16.48 31.77 4.78
CA ILE A 588 -15.99 32.91 4.03
C ILE A 588 -16.01 32.56 2.54
N PHE A 589 -16.55 33.46 1.72
CA PHE A 589 -16.54 33.41 0.26
C PHE A 589 -16.05 34.77 -0.23
N GLU A 590 -14.89 34.79 -0.88
CA GLU A 590 -14.18 36.00 -1.34
C GLU A 590 -14.12 36.10 -2.87
#